data_AF-A0A0C3CP74-F1
#
_entry.id   AF-A0A0C3CP74-F1
#
_cell.length_a   1.000
_cell.length_b   1.000
_cell.length_c   1.000
_cell.angle_alpha   90.00
_cell.angle_beta   90.00
_cell.angle_gamma   90.00
#
_symmetry.space_group_name_H-M   'P 1'
#
loop_
_entity.id
_entity.type
_entity.pdbx_description
1 polymer ?
#
loop_
_entity_poly.entity_id
_entity_poly.type
_entity_poly.pdbx_seq_one_letter_code
_entity_poly.pdbx_strand_id
1 'polypeptide(L)'
;MDTPSISADLNTAAAFQWLWEITFPSVILSGALSIMHPQFYDASMEGIQHLKDWSSHNDPRMNEALALWPTAFTNISVIANRSTPLHCDPHSCAGWYDLLVNVGDHKPCVMAIPNLGLELLYTPGTTVAFSS
;
A
#
# COMPACT_ATOMS: atom_id res chain seq x y z
N MET A 1 13.11 19.05 -11.98
CA MET A 1 12.83 18.04 -10.94
C MET A 1 11.48 18.41 -10.36
N ASP A 2 10.55 17.48 -10.37
CA ASP A 2 9.23 17.71 -9.79
C ASP A 2 9.35 17.73 -8.26
N THR A 3 8.74 18.73 -7.63
CA THR A 3 8.67 18.82 -6.17
C THR A 3 7.67 17.76 -5.69
N PRO A 4 8.04 16.88 -4.73
CA PRO A 4 7.10 15.93 -4.18
C PRO A 4 5.94 16.65 -3.48
N SER A 5 4.75 16.09 -3.58
CA SER A 5 3.54 16.66 -2.99
C SER A 5 2.57 15.55 -2.58
N ILE A 6 1.82 15.80 -1.51
CA ILE A 6 0.65 14.99 -1.15
C ILE A 6 -0.48 15.15 -2.18
N SER A 7 -1.43 14.21 -2.17
CA SER A 7 -2.68 14.35 -2.93
C SER A 7 -3.40 15.65 -2.57
N ALA A 8 -3.95 16.34 -3.56
CA ALA A 8 -4.76 17.54 -3.36
C ALA A 8 -5.96 17.30 -2.41
N ASP A 9 -6.48 16.07 -2.41
CA ASP A 9 -7.62 15.65 -1.59
C ASP A 9 -7.25 15.46 -0.10
N LEU A 10 -5.95 15.43 0.23
CA LEU A 10 -5.45 15.28 1.60
C LEU A 10 -5.57 16.58 2.43
N ASN A 11 -6.20 17.62 1.89
CA ASN A 11 -6.38 18.90 2.57
C ASN A 11 -7.57 18.96 3.56
N THR A 12 -8.23 17.84 3.83
CA THR A 12 -9.39 17.78 4.72
C THR A 12 -9.13 16.98 6.00
N ALA A 13 -9.88 17.26 7.06
CA ALA A 13 -9.85 16.48 8.29
C ALA A 13 -10.28 15.02 8.06
N ALA A 14 -11.25 14.80 7.16
CA ALA A 14 -11.70 13.47 6.77
C ALA A 14 -10.58 12.65 6.11
N ALA A 15 -9.73 13.27 5.31
CA ALA A 15 -8.59 12.59 4.69
C ALA A 15 -7.53 12.16 5.72
N PHE A 16 -7.27 12.99 6.74
CA PHE A 16 -6.37 12.62 7.84
C PHE A 16 -6.96 11.53 8.75
N GLN A 17 -8.28 11.55 8.97
CA GLN A 17 -8.97 10.47 9.65
C GLN A 17 -8.81 9.15 8.87
N TRP A 18 -9.01 9.19 7.56
CA TRP A 18 -8.80 8.03 6.70
C TRP A 18 -7.35 7.52 6.74
N LEU A 19 -6.34 8.41 6.70
CA LEU A 19 -4.92 8.03 6.87
C LEU A 19 -4.65 7.31 8.19
N TRP A 20 -5.27 7.79 9.27
CA TRP A 20 -5.17 7.14 10.56
C TRP A 20 -5.82 5.74 10.54
N GLU A 21 -7.01 5.61 9.94
CA GLU A 21 -7.74 4.34 9.84
C GLU A 21 -7.02 3.28 8.99
N ILE A 22 -6.35 3.69 7.91
CA ILE A 22 -5.58 2.78 7.04
C ILE A 22 -4.18 2.46 7.57
N THR A 23 -3.76 3.05 8.69
CA THR A 23 -2.44 2.78 9.30
C THR A 23 -2.26 1.30 9.62
N PHE A 24 -3.25 0.66 10.26
CA PHE A 24 -3.13 -0.74 10.68
C PHE A 24 -2.99 -1.73 9.50
N PRO A 25 -3.86 -1.71 8.47
CA PRO A 25 -3.66 -2.50 7.26
C PRO A 25 -2.29 -2.25 6.61
N SER A 26 -1.86 -1.00 6.57
CA SER A 26 -0.58 -0.61 5.96
C SER A 26 0.62 -1.16 6.72
N VAL A 27 0.58 -1.22 8.05
CA VAL A 27 1.63 -1.85 8.87
C VAL A 27 1.72 -3.35 8.57
N ILE A 28 0.59 -4.04 8.37
CA ILE A 28 0.60 -5.47 8.00
C ILE A 28 1.30 -5.67 6.67
N LEU A 29 0.98 -4.85 5.66
CA LEU A 29 1.63 -4.90 4.35
C LEU A 29 3.14 -4.63 4.45
N SER A 30 3.51 -3.61 5.22
CA SER A 30 4.90 -3.22 5.48
C SER A 30 5.69 -4.35 6.16
N GLY A 31 5.09 -4.98 7.18
CA GLY A 31 5.68 -6.12 7.88
C GLY A 31 5.76 -7.39 7.02
N ALA A 32 4.76 -7.64 6.17
CA ALA A 32 4.83 -8.74 5.21
C ALA A 32 5.99 -8.52 4.23
N LEU A 33 6.15 -7.29 3.71
CA LEU A 33 7.24 -6.94 2.80
C LEU A 33 8.62 -7.10 3.45
N SER A 34 8.77 -6.69 4.72
CA SER A 34 10.05 -6.82 5.44
C SER A 34 10.48 -8.27 5.63
N ILE A 35 9.53 -9.22 5.65
CA ILE A 35 9.81 -10.66 5.72
C ILE A 35 10.06 -11.24 4.33
N MET A 36 9.21 -10.93 3.35
CA MET A 36 9.26 -11.51 2.01
C MET A 36 10.42 -10.99 1.17
N HIS A 37 10.75 -9.70 1.30
CA HIS A 37 11.81 -9.06 0.54
C HIS A 37 12.54 -7.96 1.35
N PRO A 38 13.35 -8.34 2.36
CA PRO A 38 13.98 -7.39 3.29
C PRO A 38 14.76 -6.26 2.61
N GLN A 39 15.51 -6.57 1.56
CA GLN A 39 16.31 -5.57 0.83
C GLN A 39 15.47 -4.49 0.15
N PHE A 40 14.27 -4.85 -0.32
CA PHE A 40 13.38 -3.90 -0.98
C PHE A 40 12.63 -3.08 0.05
N TYR A 41 12.24 -3.71 1.17
CA TYR A 41 11.72 -3.02 2.33
C TYR A 41 12.72 -1.95 2.83
N ASP A 42 13.98 -2.34 3.10
CA ASP A 42 15.00 -1.42 3.64
C ASP A 42 15.25 -0.24 2.70
N ALA A 43 15.46 -0.51 1.40
CA ALA A 43 15.67 0.53 0.40
C ALA A 43 14.45 1.47 0.27
N SER A 44 13.23 0.94 0.36
CA SER A 44 12.03 1.77 0.28
C SER A 44 11.84 2.61 1.54
N MET A 45 12.11 2.06 2.72
CA MET A 45 12.03 2.79 3.98
C MET A 45 13.09 3.89 4.08
N GLU A 46 14.28 3.69 3.50
CA GLU A 46 15.27 4.75 3.32
C GLU A 46 14.72 5.89 2.45
N GLY A 47 14.04 5.56 1.33
CA GLY A 47 13.36 6.55 0.49
C GLY A 47 12.28 7.35 1.25
N ILE A 48 11.46 6.67 2.05
CA ILE A 48 10.45 7.32 2.92
C ILE A 48 11.13 8.22 3.97
N GLN A 49 12.27 7.81 4.53
CA GLN A 49 13.01 8.63 5.50
C GLN A 49 13.56 9.91 4.85
N HIS A 50 14.16 9.82 3.66
CA HIS A 50 14.60 10.99 2.90
C HIS A 50 13.43 11.94 2.60
N LEU A 51 12.26 11.40 2.26
CA LEU A 51 11.06 12.20 2.03
C LEU A 51 10.56 12.88 3.31
N LYS A 52 10.62 12.20 4.45
CA LYS A 52 10.30 12.78 5.78
C LYS A 52 11.26 13.92 6.12
N ASP A 53 12.56 13.71 5.96
CA ASP A 53 13.58 14.71 6.25
C ASP A 53 13.40 15.96 5.37
N TRP A 54 13.15 15.76 4.07
CA TRP A 54 12.82 16.86 3.17
C TRP A 54 11.52 17.58 3.58
N SER A 55 10.44 16.83 3.87
CA SER A 55 9.14 17.42 4.22
C SER A 55 9.18 18.28 5.47
N SER A 56 9.99 17.90 6.47
CA SER A 56 10.08 18.64 7.74
C SER A 56 10.52 20.09 7.60
N HIS A 57 11.20 20.43 6.49
CA HIS A 57 11.67 21.78 6.21
C HIS A 57 10.92 22.46 5.05
N ASN A 58 10.19 21.70 4.22
CA ASN A 58 9.65 22.19 2.95
C ASN A 58 8.13 22.06 2.82
N ASP A 59 7.51 21.10 3.50
CA ASP A 59 6.06 20.85 3.42
C ASP A 59 5.54 20.25 4.74
N PRO A 60 5.06 21.10 5.67
CA PRO A 60 4.51 20.65 6.95
C PRO A 60 3.33 19.69 6.80
N ARG A 61 2.51 19.88 5.76
CA ARG A 61 1.31 19.06 5.52
C ARG A 61 1.71 17.65 5.08
N MET A 62 2.73 17.55 4.21
CA MET A 62 3.33 16.27 3.86
C MET A 62 4.01 15.62 5.05
N ASN A 63 4.68 16.40 5.91
CA ASN A 63 5.32 15.86 7.11
C ASN A 63 4.30 15.21 8.06
N GLU A 64 3.16 15.86 8.29
CA GLU A 64 2.03 15.32 9.05
C GLU A 64 1.46 14.04 8.41
N ALA A 65 1.29 14.03 7.08
CA ALA A 65 0.81 12.85 6.36
C ALA A 65 1.77 11.65 6.49
N LEU A 66 3.07 11.89 6.31
CA LEU A 66 4.10 10.86 6.40
C LEU A 66 4.28 10.32 7.83
N ALA A 67 3.88 11.07 8.86
CA ALA A 67 3.81 10.57 10.22
C ALA A 67 2.76 9.46 10.39
N LEU A 68 1.72 9.44 9.55
CA LEU A 68 0.66 8.43 9.52
C LEU A 68 0.83 7.39 8.39
N TRP A 69 1.98 7.37 7.70
CA TRP A 69 2.22 6.52 6.53
C TRP A 69 3.31 5.47 6.81
N PRO A 70 2.95 4.26 7.28
CA PRO A 70 3.90 3.26 7.78
C PRO A 70 4.43 2.30 6.72
N THR A 71 4.36 2.67 5.44
CA THR A 71 4.58 1.76 4.31
C THR A 71 5.49 2.37 3.27
N ALA A 72 6.23 1.47 2.59
CA ALA A 72 7.10 1.73 1.46
C ALA A 72 6.36 2.21 0.19
N PHE A 73 5.06 1.91 0.07
CA PHE A 73 4.27 2.25 -1.11
C PHE A 73 3.83 3.70 -1.06
N THR A 74 3.85 4.41 -2.18
CA THR A 74 3.44 5.82 -2.27
C THR A 74 1.92 6.01 -2.39
N ASN A 75 1.18 4.91 -2.61
CA ASN A 75 -0.27 4.93 -2.75
C ASN A 75 -0.89 3.64 -2.21
N ILE A 76 -2.14 3.73 -1.74
CA ILE A 76 -2.96 2.60 -1.28
C ILE A 76 -4.38 2.79 -1.82
N SER A 77 -4.94 1.72 -2.37
CA SER A 77 -6.33 1.66 -2.81
C SER A 77 -7.12 0.67 -1.97
N VAL A 78 -8.41 0.97 -1.73
CA VAL A 78 -9.33 0.06 -1.03
C VAL A 78 -10.36 -0.49 -2.00
N ILE A 79 -10.47 -1.82 -2.06
CA ILE A 79 -11.51 -2.51 -2.82
C ILE A 79 -12.76 -2.64 -1.94
N ALA A 80 -13.66 -1.67 -2.03
CA ALA A 80 -14.87 -1.62 -1.19
C ALA A 80 -16.02 -2.53 -1.70
N ASN A 81 -16.08 -2.80 -3.01
CA ASN A 81 -17.19 -3.54 -3.63
C ASN A 81 -17.11 -5.06 -3.49
N ARG A 82 -16.15 -5.58 -2.72
CA ARG A 82 -15.91 -7.02 -2.47
C ARG A 82 -15.62 -7.85 -3.74
N SER A 83 -15.41 -7.18 -4.86
CA SER A 83 -15.09 -7.77 -6.15
C SER A 83 -14.28 -6.76 -6.96
N THR A 84 -13.31 -7.27 -7.69
CA THR A 84 -12.53 -6.50 -8.65
C THR A 84 -12.69 -7.18 -10.01
N PRO A 85 -13.04 -6.45 -11.08
CA PRO A 85 -13.01 -7.01 -12.42
C PRO A 85 -11.64 -7.59 -12.75
N LEU A 86 -11.59 -8.60 -13.64
CA LEU A 86 -10.31 -9.10 -14.14
C LEU A 86 -9.55 -7.96 -14.83
N HIS A 87 -8.32 -7.75 -14.38
CA HIS A 87 -7.40 -6.75 -14.92
C HIS A 87 -5.96 -7.22 -14.71
N CYS A 88 -5.03 -6.51 -15.33
CA CYS A 88 -3.59 -6.63 -15.11
C CYS A 88 -3.07 -5.22 -14.84
N ASP A 89 -2.18 -5.06 -13.87
CA ASP A 89 -1.57 -3.77 -13.56
C ASP A 89 -0.50 -3.47 -14.62
N PRO A 90 -0.69 -2.44 -15.48
CA PRO A 90 0.13 -2.26 -16.68
C PRO A 90 1.54 -1.72 -16.41
N HIS A 91 1.87 -1.42 -15.15
CA HIS A 91 3.08 -0.70 -14.75
C HIS A 91 3.95 -1.48 -13.74
N SER A 92 3.88 -2.80 -13.78
CA SER A 92 4.76 -3.66 -13.00
C SER A 92 6.07 -3.97 -13.71
N CYS A 93 7.10 -4.30 -12.93
CA CYS A 93 8.39 -4.79 -13.39
C CYS A 93 8.75 -6.01 -12.56
N ALA A 94 9.57 -6.90 -13.11
CA ALA A 94 10.03 -8.07 -12.37
C ALA A 94 10.71 -7.65 -11.05
N GLY A 95 10.16 -8.13 -9.93
CA GLY A 95 10.61 -7.78 -8.57
C GLY A 95 9.87 -6.60 -7.92
N TRP A 96 8.97 -5.95 -8.64
CA TRP A 96 8.01 -5.01 -8.06
C TRP A 96 6.76 -5.79 -7.66
N TYR A 97 6.34 -5.60 -6.42
CA TYR A 97 5.25 -6.36 -5.84
C TYR A 97 4.00 -5.52 -5.69
N ASP A 98 2.89 -6.08 -6.17
CA ASP A 98 1.55 -5.72 -5.77
C ASP A 98 1.25 -6.44 -4.45
N LEU A 99 0.98 -5.67 -3.39
CA LEU A 99 0.68 -6.17 -2.07
C LEU A 99 -0.79 -5.95 -1.75
N LEU A 100 -1.50 -7.04 -1.48
CA LEU A 100 -2.92 -7.02 -1.12
C LEU A 100 -3.09 -7.66 0.25
N VAL A 101 -3.90 -7.03 1.10
CA VAL A 101 -4.35 -7.61 2.39
C VAL A 101 -5.87 -7.62 2.46
N ASN A 102 -6.45 -8.75 2.86
CA ASN A 102 -7.88 -8.82 3.13
C ASN A 102 -8.14 -8.40 4.58
N VAL A 103 -8.77 -7.25 4.78
CA VAL A 103 -9.15 -6.74 6.11
C VAL A 103 -10.66 -6.79 6.36
N GLY A 104 -11.44 -7.26 5.40
CA GLY A 104 -12.90 -7.41 5.54
C GLY A 104 -13.27 -8.67 6.32
N ASP A 105 -14.57 -8.93 6.47
CA ASP A 105 -15.13 -10.13 7.09
C ASP A 105 -15.83 -11.06 6.09
N HIS A 106 -15.82 -10.68 4.79
CA HIS A 106 -16.52 -11.37 3.74
C HIS A 106 -15.97 -12.80 3.51
N LYS A 107 -16.87 -13.79 3.53
CA LYS A 107 -16.54 -15.21 3.32
C LYS A 107 -17.64 -15.89 2.48
N PRO A 108 -17.26 -16.75 1.50
CA PRO A 108 -15.90 -16.99 1.03
C PRO A 108 -15.39 -15.80 0.19
N CYS A 109 -14.10 -15.52 0.27
CA CYS A 109 -13.42 -14.58 -0.61
C CYS A 109 -12.29 -15.33 -1.31
N VAL A 110 -12.19 -15.17 -2.63
CA VAL A 110 -11.24 -15.90 -3.48
C VAL A 110 -10.43 -14.90 -4.28
N MET A 111 -9.12 -15.11 -4.33
CA MET A 111 -8.23 -14.45 -5.26
C MET A 111 -7.96 -15.40 -6.42
N ALA A 112 -8.55 -15.11 -7.58
CA ALA A 112 -8.31 -15.85 -8.80
C ALA A 112 -7.23 -15.16 -9.63
N ILE A 113 -6.24 -15.93 -10.09
CA ILE A 113 -5.19 -15.48 -11.02
C ILE A 113 -5.23 -16.42 -12.24
N PRO A 114 -6.15 -16.17 -13.20
CA PRO A 114 -6.43 -17.12 -14.28
C PRO A 114 -5.23 -17.44 -15.16
N ASN A 115 -4.34 -16.48 -15.41
CA ASN A 115 -3.12 -16.67 -16.21
C ASN A 115 -2.16 -17.70 -15.59
N LEU A 116 -2.24 -17.92 -14.28
CA LEU A 116 -1.47 -18.93 -13.55
C LEU A 116 -2.29 -20.19 -13.23
N GLY A 117 -3.58 -20.22 -13.58
CA GLY A 117 -4.50 -21.30 -13.20
C GLY A 117 -4.68 -21.42 -11.68
N LEU A 118 -4.49 -20.32 -10.93
CA LEU A 118 -4.55 -20.33 -9.47
C LEU A 118 -5.87 -19.74 -8.96
N GLU A 119 -6.41 -20.39 -7.93
CA GLU A 119 -7.46 -19.85 -7.07
C GLU A 119 -7.03 -20.03 -5.62
N LEU A 120 -6.89 -18.92 -4.91
CA LEU A 120 -6.46 -18.89 -3.52
C LEU A 120 -7.63 -18.50 -2.63
N LEU A 121 -7.84 -19.25 -1.54
CA LEU A 121 -8.73 -18.81 -0.48
C LEU A 121 -8.14 -17.55 0.17
N TYR A 122 -8.81 -16.43 0.01
CA TYR A 122 -8.33 -15.12 0.42
C TYR A 122 -9.10 -14.66 1.66
N THR A 123 -8.89 -15.35 2.79
CA THR A 123 -9.60 -15.06 4.04
C THR A 123 -9.14 -13.77 4.72
N PRO A 124 -9.93 -13.19 5.63
CA PRO A 124 -9.50 -12.06 6.45
C PRO A 124 -8.15 -12.30 7.13
N GLY A 125 -7.26 -11.32 7.09
CA GLY A 125 -5.87 -11.40 7.57
C GLY A 125 -4.87 -12.00 6.58
N THR A 126 -5.31 -12.46 5.41
CA THR A 126 -4.41 -12.98 4.37
C THR A 126 -3.75 -11.83 3.63
N THR A 127 -2.43 -11.88 3.50
CA THR A 127 -1.65 -10.99 2.62
C THR A 127 -1.16 -11.81 1.43
N VAL A 128 -1.32 -11.27 0.23
CA VAL A 128 -0.76 -11.83 -1.00
C VAL A 128 0.16 -10.81 -1.63
N ALA A 129 1.34 -11.24 -2.04
CA ALA A 129 2.27 -10.46 -2.83
C ALA A 129 2.56 -11.20 -4.13
N PHE A 130 2.44 -10.49 -5.25
CA PHE A 130 2.85 -11.00 -6.56
C PHE A 130 3.41 -9.86 -7.42
N SER A 131 4.15 -10.22 -8.46
CA SER A 131 4.58 -9.29 -9.50
C SER A 131 3.73 -9.62 -10.73
N SER A 132 2.94 -8.64 -11.20
CA SER A 132 2.01 -8.73 -12.33
C SER A 132 2.69 -8.67 -13.70
#